data_AF-M3EJU6-F1
#
_entry.id   AF-M3EJU6-F1
#
_cell.length_a   1.000
_cell.length_b   1.000
_cell.length_c   1.000
_cell.angle_alpha   90.00
_cell.angle_beta   90.00
_cell.angle_gamma   90.00
#
_symmetry.space_group_name_H-M   'P 1'
#
loop_
_entity.id
_entity.type
_entity.pdbx_description
1 polymer ?
#
loop_
_entity_poly.entity_id
_entity_poly.type
_entity_poly.pdbx_seq_one_letter_code
_entity_poly.pdbx_strand_id
1 'polypeptide(L)'
;MDWTILSILILLSMVFARSAAMGFNRIVDTDIDSQNDRTKKREIPAGKISKRSAILFVVLSSLGFFIASWFINPMTWRLSFPTLIILLGYSLSKRFTWLCHFILGFSIGLAPLATWVAIREEIVLEPILWTIGLAFNLAGFDILYALQDQDFDRKEGLYSIPAKFGRKILFPSQL
;
A
#
# COMPACT_ATOMS: atom_id res chain seq x y z
N MET A 1 -23.41 0.93 18.23
CA MET A 1 -23.56 1.66 16.95
C MET A 1 -24.41 0.82 16.02
N ASP A 2 -25.31 1.43 15.26
CA ASP A 2 -26.09 0.71 14.24
C ASP A 2 -25.17 0.05 13.19
N TRP A 3 -25.54 -1.14 12.71
CA TRP A 3 -24.70 -1.93 11.79
C TRP A 3 -24.50 -1.24 10.45
N THR A 4 -25.48 -0.50 9.95
CA THR A 4 -25.36 0.27 8.71
C THR A 4 -24.37 1.41 8.90
N ILE A 5 -24.47 2.16 10.00
CA ILE A 5 -23.54 3.25 10.31
C ILE A 5 -22.10 2.72 10.46
N LEU A 6 -21.91 1.63 11.22
CA LEU A 6 -20.60 0.99 11.39
C LEU A 6 -20.00 0.59 10.04
N SER A 7 -20.79 -0.06 9.18
CA SER A 7 -20.34 -0.51 7.87
C SER A 7 -19.93 0.67 6.97
N ILE A 8 -20.70 1.76 6.99
CA ILE A 8 -20.37 2.99 6.25
C ILE A 8 -19.04 3.58 6.76
N LEU A 9 -18.83 3.65 8.07
CA LEU A 9 -17.59 4.18 8.65
C LEU A 9 -16.38 3.31 8.30
N ILE A 10 -16.51 1.98 8.31
CA ILE A 10 -15.45 1.05 7.88
C ILE A 10 -15.12 1.28 6.40
N LEU A 11 -16.14 1.38 5.54
CA LEU A 11 -15.95 1.63 4.11
C LEU A 11 -15.30 2.99 3.84
N LEU A 12 -15.74 4.05 4.52
CA LEU A 12 -15.12 5.37 4.42
C LEU A 12 -13.65 5.32 4.87
N SER A 13 -13.37 4.67 6.00
CA SER A 13 -12.00 4.49 6.49
C SER A 13 -11.13 3.77 5.45
N MET A 14 -11.62 2.69 4.85
CA MET A 14 -10.93 1.95 3.79
C MET A 14 -10.66 2.83 2.57
N VAL A 15 -11.67 3.57 2.09
CA VAL A 15 -11.55 4.45 0.92
C VAL A 15 -10.53 5.56 1.16
N PHE A 16 -10.59 6.21 2.32
CA PHE A 16 -9.65 7.27 2.69
C PHE A 16 -8.22 6.76 2.86
N ALA A 17 -8.03 5.65 3.58
CA ALA A 17 -6.72 5.02 3.76
C ALA A 17 -6.10 4.62 2.42
N ARG A 18 -6.89 3.98 1.54
CA ARG A 18 -6.44 3.55 0.22
C ARG A 18 -6.12 4.73 -0.69
N SER A 19 -6.95 5.77 -0.66
CA SER A 19 -6.73 7.01 -1.41
C SER A 19 -5.44 7.71 -0.98
N ALA A 20 -5.19 7.83 0.34
CA ALA A 20 -3.96 8.42 0.86
C ALA A 20 -2.73 7.62 0.42
N ALA A 21 -2.76 6.29 0.55
CA ALA A 21 -1.67 5.40 0.16
C ALA A 21 -1.34 5.49 -1.33
N MET A 22 -2.34 5.39 -2.21
CA MET A 22 -2.14 5.47 -3.66
C MET A 22 -1.70 6.87 -4.10
N GLY A 23 -2.27 7.93 -3.51
CA GLY A 23 -1.85 9.31 -3.80
C GLY A 23 -0.40 9.54 -3.40
N PHE A 24 0.00 9.07 -2.22
CA PHE A 24 1.39 9.21 -1.75
C PHE A 24 2.37 8.42 -2.62
N ASN A 25 2.01 7.20 -3.00
CA ASN A 25 2.79 6.41 -3.95
C ASN A 25 3.05 7.18 -5.25
N ARG A 26 2.01 7.80 -5.83
CA ARG A 26 2.15 8.58 -7.06
C ARG A 26 3.03 9.82 -6.90
N ILE A 27 2.97 10.49 -5.75
CA ILE A 27 3.79 11.68 -5.47
C ILE A 27 5.27 11.30 -5.32
N VAL A 28 5.56 10.24 -4.58
CA VAL A 28 6.93 9.80 -4.28
C VAL A 28 7.59 9.19 -5.51
N ASP A 29 6.84 8.44 -6.30
CA ASP A 29 7.37 7.76 -7.47
C ASP A 29 7.36 8.63 -8.72
N THR A 30 6.87 9.88 -8.68
CA THR A 30 6.72 10.77 -9.85
C THR A 30 8.00 10.84 -10.71
N ASP A 31 9.14 11.08 -10.07
CA ASP A 31 10.42 11.28 -10.77
C ASP A 31 10.92 9.97 -11.43
N ILE A 32 10.73 8.84 -10.75
CA ILE A 32 11.05 7.50 -11.26
C ILE A 32 10.08 7.11 -12.38
N ASP A 33 8.78 7.32 -12.14
CA ASP A 33 7.70 6.99 -13.07
C ASP A 33 7.84 7.73 -14.40
N SER A 34 8.38 8.95 -14.39
CA SER A 34 8.65 9.76 -15.58
C SER A 34 9.70 9.15 -16.52
N GLN A 35 10.59 8.31 -15.98
CA GLN A 35 11.69 7.69 -16.70
C GLN A 35 11.36 6.27 -17.20
N ASN A 36 10.25 5.67 -16.71
CA ASN A 36 9.80 4.35 -17.13
C ASN A 36 8.74 4.45 -18.23
N ASP A 37 8.98 3.80 -19.37
CA ASP A 37 8.09 3.79 -20.53
C ASP A 37 6.66 3.33 -20.21
N ARG A 38 6.51 2.44 -19.22
CA ARG A 38 5.23 1.93 -18.75
C ARG A 38 4.43 2.95 -17.95
N THR A 39 5.11 3.82 -17.20
CA THR A 39 4.48 4.69 -16.18
C THR A 39 4.57 6.18 -16.52
N LYS A 40 5.35 6.58 -17.53
CA LYS A 40 5.50 7.99 -17.93
C LYS A 40 4.18 8.68 -18.34
N LYS A 41 3.15 7.90 -18.69
CA LYS A 41 1.80 8.39 -19.05
C LYS A 41 0.86 8.57 -17.86
N ARG A 42 1.31 8.30 -16.63
CA ARG A 42 0.53 8.50 -15.39
C ARG A 42 0.20 9.98 -15.18
N GLU A 43 -0.80 10.23 -14.34
CA GLU A 43 -1.47 11.52 -14.20
C GLU A 43 -0.53 12.65 -13.75
N ILE A 44 0.36 12.38 -12.80
CA ILE A 44 1.32 13.37 -12.28
C ILE A 44 2.50 13.55 -13.25
N PRO A 45 3.22 12.49 -13.70
CA PRO A 45 4.30 12.65 -14.69
C PRO A 45 3.85 13.29 -16.00
N ALA A 46 2.63 13.00 -16.47
CA ALA A 46 2.06 13.60 -17.68
C ALA A 46 1.51 15.03 -17.48
N GLY A 47 1.62 15.60 -16.27
CA GLY A 47 1.18 16.96 -15.96
C GLY A 47 -0.35 17.15 -15.91
N LYS A 48 -1.14 16.07 -15.94
CA LYS A 48 -2.62 16.14 -15.86
C LYS A 48 -3.10 16.57 -14.47
N ILE A 49 -2.33 16.24 -13.44
CA ILE A 49 -2.59 16.63 -12.05
C ILE A 49 -1.33 17.28 -11.47
N SER A 50 -1.49 18.43 -10.81
CA SER A 50 -0.37 19.09 -10.16
C SER A 50 0.09 18.32 -8.91
N LYS A 51 1.40 18.30 -8.64
CA LYS A 51 1.97 17.68 -7.43
C LYS A 51 1.36 18.28 -6.15
N ARG A 52 1.07 19.59 -6.15
CA ARG A 52 0.40 20.29 -5.02
C ARG A 52 -1.02 19.76 -4.78
N SER A 53 -1.79 19.57 -5.85
CA SER A 53 -3.14 18.99 -5.77
C SER A 53 -3.10 17.55 -5.24
N ALA A 54 -2.13 16.75 -5.69
CA ALA A 54 -1.95 15.40 -5.19
C ALA A 54 -1.58 15.39 -3.69
N ILE A 55 -0.67 16.26 -3.24
CA ILE A 55 -0.31 16.39 -1.82
C ILE A 55 -1.55 16.77 -0.99
N LEU A 56 -2.32 17.76 -1.43
CA LEU A 56 -3.55 18.16 -0.75
C LEU A 56 -4.54 16.98 -0.65
N PHE A 57 -4.71 16.21 -1.73
CA PHE A 57 -5.57 15.04 -1.75
C PHE A 57 -5.12 13.98 -0.73
N VAL A 58 -3.82 13.71 -0.61
CA VAL A 58 -3.27 12.78 0.39
C VAL A 58 -3.55 13.29 1.80
N VAL A 59 -3.27 14.57 2.09
CA VAL A 59 -3.52 15.16 3.41
C VAL A 59 -4.99 15.07 3.79
N LEU A 60 -5.90 15.46 2.89
CA LEU A 60 -7.34 15.39 3.13
C LEU A 60 -7.82 13.95 3.32
N SER A 61 -7.28 13.01 2.54
CA SER A 61 -7.61 11.58 2.69
C SER A 61 -7.10 11.02 4.02
N SER A 62 -5.89 11.38 4.45
CA SER A 62 -5.35 10.99 5.76
C SER A 62 -6.19 11.53 6.91
N LEU A 63 -6.61 12.80 6.83
CA LEU A 63 -7.52 13.39 7.83
C LEU A 63 -8.88 12.68 7.83
N GLY A 64 -9.46 12.42 6.67
CA GLY A 64 -10.70 11.67 6.53
C GLY A 64 -10.62 10.27 7.14
N PHE A 65 -9.49 9.58 6.98
CA PHE A 65 -9.24 8.27 7.59
C PHE A 65 -9.22 8.36 9.13
N PHE A 66 -8.53 9.35 9.72
CA PHE A 66 -8.50 9.54 11.16
C PHE A 66 -9.88 9.90 11.73
N ILE A 67 -10.61 10.79 11.05
CA ILE A 67 -11.95 11.20 11.46
C ILE A 67 -12.90 10.00 11.41
N ALA A 68 -12.92 9.23 10.32
CA ALA A 68 -13.77 8.04 10.21
C ALA A 68 -13.42 7.00 11.29
N SER A 69 -12.12 6.77 11.55
CA SER A 69 -11.64 5.85 12.58
C SER A 69 -12.03 6.28 13.99
N TRP A 70 -12.08 7.58 14.28
CA TRP A 70 -12.51 8.14 15.58
C TRP A 70 -13.95 7.76 15.92
N PHE A 71 -14.84 7.74 14.92
CA PHE A 71 -16.25 7.41 15.11
C PHE A 71 -16.53 5.90 15.20
N ILE A 72 -15.55 5.03 14.96
CA ILE A 72 -15.73 3.57 15.03
C ILE A 72 -15.60 3.10 16.48
N ASN A 73 -14.38 3.13 17.03
CA ASN A 73 -14.08 2.81 18.43
C ASN A 73 -12.67 3.32 18.81
N PRO A 74 -12.36 3.45 20.11
CA PRO A 74 -11.05 3.93 20.58
C PRO A 74 -9.85 3.12 20.07
N MET A 75 -9.98 1.80 19.95
CA MET A 75 -8.89 0.94 19.49
C MET A 75 -8.57 1.17 18.01
N THR A 76 -9.58 1.22 17.15
CA THR A 76 -9.45 1.54 15.72
C THR A 76 -8.80 2.90 15.51
N TRP A 77 -9.21 3.91 16.28
CA TRP A 77 -8.57 5.23 16.18
C TRP A 77 -7.09 5.19 16.60
N ARG A 78 -6.72 4.52 17.69
CA ARG A 78 -5.30 4.40 18.10
C ARG A 78 -4.48 3.66 17.05
N LEU A 79 -5.02 2.58 16.47
CA LEU A 79 -4.32 1.79 15.45
C LEU A 79 -4.29 2.47 14.07
N SER A 80 -5.13 3.48 13.83
CA SER A 80 -5.12 4.22 12.56
C SER A 80 -3.78 4.93 12.32
N PHE A 81 -3.10 5.42 13.37
CA PHE A 81 -1.78 6.08 13.26
C PHE A 81 -0.69 5.15 12.72
N PRO A 82 -0.36 4.02 13.37
CA PRO A 82 0.63 3.09 12.83
C PRO A 82 0.18 2.51 11.48
N THR A 83 -1.13 2.28 11.28
CA THR A 83 -1.66 1.80 9.99
C THR A 83 -1.34 2.79 8.86
N LEU A 84 -1.58 4.09 9.06
CA LEU A 84 -1.29 5.09 8.03
C LEU A 84 0.21 5.20 7.76
N ILE A 85 1.06 5.12 8.79
CA ILE A 85 2.52 5.13 8.62
C ILE A 85 2.97 3.96 7.74
N ILE A 86 2.45 2.75 7.98
CA ILE A 86 2.74 1.57 7.16
C ILE A 86 2.26 1.78 5.70
N LEU A 87 1.02 2.25 5.53
CA LEU A 87 0.41 2.47 4.22
C LEU A 87 1.12 3.55 3.38
N LEU A 88 1.64 4.60 3.99
CA LEU A 88 2.44 5.59 3.27
C LEU A 88 3.88 5.08 3.06
N GLY A 89 4.46 4.48 4.11
CA GLY A 89 5.84 4.03 4.17
C GLY A 89 6.19 2.95 3.14
N TYR A 90 5.26 2.07 2.75
CA TYR A 90 5.57 1.04 1.75
C TYR A 90 6.08 1.64 0.43
N SER A 91 5.62 2.83 0.05
CA SER A 91 6.01 3.48 -1.21
C SER A 91 7.50 3.79 -1.28
N LEU A 92 8.16 3.93 -0.12
CA LEU A 92 9.58 4.22 -0.03
C LEU A 92 10.45 2.96 0.00
N SER A 93 9.86 1.79 0.27
CA SER A 93 10.59 0.55 0.56
C SER A 93 11.55 0.11 -0.54
N LYS A 94 11.17 0.30 -1.81
CA LYS A 94 12.00 -0.02 -2.98
C LYS A 94 13.32 0.74 -3.04
N ARG A 95 13.45 1.86 -2.31
CA ARG A 95 14.67 2.69 -2.32
C ARG A 95 15.77 2.15 -1.40
N PHE A 96 15.46 1.22 -0.50
CA PHE A 96 16.42 0.73 0.50
C PHE A 96 16.38 -0.77 0.76
N THR A 97 15.33 -1.50 0.36
CA THR A 97 15.25 -2.95 0.60
C THR A 97 14.54 -3.70 -0.52
N TRP A 98 15.09 -4.87 -0.86
CA TRP A 98 14.50 -5.82 -1.80
C TRP A 98 13.29 -6.54 -1.18
N LEU A 99 13.09 -6.45 0.14
CA LEU A 99 11.91 -6.96 0.83
C LEU A 99 10.66 -6.06 0.67
N CYS A 100 10.71 -5.07 -0.23
CA CYS A 100 9.62 -4.14 -0.51
C CYS A 100 8.28 -4.83 -0.78
N HIS A 101 8.30 -5.99 -1.45
CA HIS A 101 7.10 -6.77 -1.78
C HIS A 101 6.39 -7.31 -0.54
N PHE A 102 7.15 -7.73 0.48
CA PHE A 102 6.58 -8.18 1.76
C PHE A 102 6.04 -7.01 2.57
N ILE A 103 6.70 -5.85 2.52
CA ILE A 103 6.20 -4.62 3.16
C ILE A 103 4.90 -4.16 2.51
N LEU A 104 4.81 -4.18 1.17
CA LEU A 104 3.58 -3.90 0.43
C LEU A 104 2.49 -4.92 0.79
N GLY A 105 2.82 -6.22 0.73
CA GLY A 105 1.91 -7.31 1.05
C GLY A 105 1.33 -7.15 2.46
N PHE A 106 2.17 -6.87 3.46
CA PHE A 106 1.74 -6.58 4.81
C PHE A 106 0.83 -5.34 4.87
N SER A 107 1.22 -4.25 4.21
CA SER A 107 0.45 -2.99 4.21
C SER A 107 -0.98 -3.16 3.68
N ILE A 108 -1.13 -3.88 2.56
CA ILE A 108 -2.45 -4.14 1.97
C ILE A 108 -3.17 -5.27 2.73
N GLY A 109 -2.42 -6.25 3.21
CA GLY A 109 -2.91 -7.42 3.93
C GLY A 109 -3.52 -7.10 5.30
N LEU A 110 -3.32 -5.90 5.86
CA LEU A 110 -3.89 -5.48 7.15
C LEU A 110 -5.43 -5.42 7.18
N ALA A 111 -6.11 -5.50 6.04
CA ALA A 111 -7.56 -5.32 5.95
C ALA A 111 -8.40 -6.26 6.86
N PRO A 112 -8.11 -7.58 6.98
CA PRO A 112 -8.85 -8.48 7.87
C PRO A 112 -8.69 -8.08 9.34
N LEU A 113 -7.47 -7.79 9.79
CA LEU A 113 -7.21 -7.35 11.17
C LEU A 113 -7.87 -6.00 11.46
N ALA A 114 -7.76 -5.03 10.54
CA ALA A 114 -8.38 -3.72 10.70
C ALA A 114 -9.91 -3.82 10.83
N THR A 115 -10.54 -4.65 9.99
CA THR A 115 -11.98 -4.90 10.04
C THR A 115 -12.39 -5.62 11.32
N TRP A 116 -11.60 -6.60 11.78
CA TRP A 116 -11.84 -7.29 13.05
C TRP A 116 -11.82 -6.32 14.23
N VAL A 117 -10.78 -5.48 14.33
CA VAL A 117 -10.68 -4.48 15.41
C VAL A 117 -11.83 -3.47 15.33
N ALA A 118 -12.26 -3.08 14.13
CA ALA A 118 -13.40 -2.17 13.97
C ALA A 118 -14.72 -2.74 14.51
N ILE A 119 -14.92 -4.06 14.40
CA ILE A 119 -16.16 -4.73 14.83
C ILE A 119 -16.10 -5.22 16.28
N ARG A 120 -14.96 -5.74 16.71
CA ARG A 120 -14.81 -6.50 17.96
C ARG A 120 -14.00 -5.79 19.04
N GLU A 121 -13.28 -4.72 18.68
CA GLU A 121 -12.41 -3.97 19.60
C GLU A 121 -11.40 -4.85 20.36
N GLU A 122 -10.90 -5.89 19.70
CA GLU A 122 -9.92 -6.83 20.26
C GLU A 122 -8.92 -7.27 19.20
N ILE A 123 -7.76 -7.77 19.64
CA ILE A 123 -6.78 -8.44 18.78
C ILE A 123 -6.60 -9.87 19.28
N VAL A 124 -7.02 -10.81 18.44
CA VAL A 124 -6.89 -12.25 18.68
C VAL A 124 -6.12 -12.89 17.51
N LEU A 125 -5.80 -14.18 17.64
CA LEU A 125 -4.86 -14.84 16.73
C LEU A 125 -5.45 -15.04 15.31
N GLU A 126 -6.75 -15.30 15.22
CA GLU A 126 -7.48 -15.61 14.00
C GLU A 126 -7.33 -14.53 12.90
N PRO A 127 -7.65 -13.24 13.14
CA PRO A 127 -7.48 -12.18 12.15
C PRO A 127 -6.00 -11.88 11.84
N ILE A 128 -5.07 -12.19 12.76
CA ILE A 128 -3.64 -12.08 12.51
C ILE A 128 -3.21 -13.13 11.48
N LEU A 129 -3.63 -14.38 11.65
CA LEU A 129 -3.32 -15.45 10.70
C LEU A 129 -3.87 -15.16 9.30
N TRP A 130 -5.10 -14.64 9.20
CA TRP A 130 -5.66 -14.20 7.91
C TRP A 130 -4.87 -13.06 7.27
N THR A 131 -4.46 -12.09 8.08
CA THR A 131 -3.61 -10.97 7.63
C THR A 131 -2.27 -11.46 7.11
N ILE A 132 -1.62 -12.41 7.79
CA ILE A 132 -0.36 -13.02 7.37
C ILE A 132 -0.55 -13.76 6.04
N GLY A 133 -1.55 -14.63 5.94
CA GLY A 133 -1.83 -15.39 4.72
C GLY A 133 -2.09 -14.47 3.52
N LEU A 134 -2.91 -13.44 3.70
CA LEU A 134 -3.19 -12.44 2.68
C LEU A 134 -1.94 -11.63 2.31
N ALA A 135 -1.12 -11.23 3.30
CA ALA A 135 0.09 -10.47 3.06
C ALA A 135 1.10 -11.24 2.19
N PHE A 136 1.33 -12.52 2.49
CA PHE A 136 2.21 -13.37 1.68
C PHE A 136 1.67 -13.60 0.27
N ASN A 137 0.36 -13.79 0.14
CA ASN A 137 -0.28 -13.92 -1.17
C ASN A 137 -0.06 -12.68 -2.03
N LEU A 138 -0.32 -11.48 -1.47
CA LEU A 138 -0.14 -10.21 -2.16
C LEU A 138 1.33 -9.91 -2.46
N ALA A 139 2.24 -10.25 -1.56
CA ALA A 139 3.68 -10.15 -1.81
C ALA A 139 4.12 -11.03 -2.99
N GLY A 140 3.63 -12.27 -3.04
CA GLY A 140 3.89 -13.20 -4.15
C GLY A 140 3.40 -12.63 -5.49
N PHE A 141 2.16 -12.12 -5.54
CA PHE A 141 1.64 -11.48 -6.74
C PHE A 141 2.44 -10.25 -7.15
N ASP A 142 2.83 -9.39 -6.20
CA ASP A 142 3.61 -8.19 -6.50
C ASP A 142 5.01 -8.51 -7.05
N ILE A 143 5.65 -9.59 -6.59
CA ILE A 143 6.91 -10.08 -7.16
C ILE A 143 6.73 -10.47 -8.63
N LEU A 144 5.64 -11.17 -8.98
CA LEU A 144 5.35 -11.54 -10.36
C LEU A 144 5.13 -10.31 -11.24
N TYR A 145 4.40 -9.31 -10.75
CA TYR A 145 4.19 -8.04 -11.47
C TYR A 145 5.50 -7.28 -11.67
N ALA A 146 6.36 -7.25 -10.66
CA ALA A 146 7.64 -6.56 -10.71
C ALA A 146 8.65 -7.16 -11.71
N LEU A 147 8.43 -8.39 -12.19
CA LEU A 147 9.23 -8.95 -13.29
C LEU A 147 9.19 -8.07 -14.55
N GLN A 148 8.07 -7.40 -14.80
CA GLN A 148 7.89 -6.52 -15.97
C GLN A 148 8.82 -5.29 -15.93
N ASP A 149 9.13 -4.80 -14.73
CA ASP A 149 9.97 -3.63 -14.52
C ASP A 149 11.42 -4.01 -14.16
N GLN A 150 11.81 -5.29 -14.24
CA GLN A 150 13.13 -5.76 -13.78
C GLN A 150 14.31 -4.95 -14.34
N ASP A 151 14.36 -4.76 -15.66
CA ASP A 151 15.48 -4.09 -16.31
C ASP A 151 15.52 -2.60 -15.97
N PHE A 152 14.35 -1.98 -15.82
CA PHE A 152 14.20 -0.60 -15.37
C PHE A 152 14.64 -0.44 -13.91
N ASP A 153 14.10 -1.26 -13.00
CA ASP A 153 14.46 -1.24 -11.58
C ASP A 153 15.98 -1.41 -11.39
N ARG A 154 16.61 -2.29 -12.17
CA ARG A 154 18.07 -2.49 -12.12
C ARG A 154 18.84 -1.27 -12.61
N LYS A 155 18.38 -0.62 -13.68
CA LYS A 155 19.01 0.58 -14.26
C LYS A 155 18.94 1.77 -13.30
N GLU A 156 17.80 1.96 -12.65
CA GLU A 156 17.56 3.05 -11.70
C GLU A 156 18.09 2.75 -10.28
N GLY A 157 18.72 1.58 -10.07
CA GLY A 157 19.28 1.20 -8.77
C GLY A 157 18.22 0.92 -7.69
N LEU A 158 17.01 0.53 -8.08
CA LEU A 158 15.93 0.18 -7.17
C LEU A 158 16.09 -1.24 -6.63
N TYR A 159 15.70 -1.43 -5.38
CA TYR A 159 15.77 -2.71 -4.68
C TYR A 159 14.43 -3.43 -4.80
N SER A 160 14.34 -4.36 -5.77
CA SER A 160 13.24 -5.31 -5.90
C SER A 160 13.79 -6.74 -5.99
N ILE A 161 12.97 -7.75 -5.64
CA ILE A 161 13.40 -9.16 -5.73
C ILE A 161 13.80 -9.52 -7.17
N PRO A 162 13.01 -9.18 -8.20
CA PRO A 162 13.41 -9.38 -9.59
C PRO A 162 14.72 -8.68 -9.96
N ALA A 163 14.93 -7.41 -9.55
CA ALA A 163 16.15 -6.68 -9.88
C ALA A 163 17.41 -7.28 -9.23
N LYS A 164 17.28 -7.80 -7.99
CA LYS A 164 18.40 -8.37 -7.23
C LYS A 164 18.75 -9.80 -7.63
N PHE A 165 17.75 -10.66 -7.80
CA PHE A 165 17.95 -12.11 -8.01
C PHE A 165 17.77 -12.54 -9.48
N GLY A 166 17.12 -11.70 -10.31
CA GLY A 166 16.85 -11.99 -11.71
C GLY A 166 15.78 -13.06 -11.93
N ARG A 167 15.14 -13.03 -13.11
CA ARG A 167 14.16 -14.04 -13.56
C ARG A 167 14.65 -15.48 -13.47
N LYS A 168 15.93 -15.73 -13.72
CA LYS A 168 16.51 -17.08 -13.88
C LYS A 168 16.53 -17.89 -12.59
N ILE A 169 16.60 -17.22 -11.43
CA ILE A 169 16.54 -17.87 -10.12
C ILE A 169 15.08 -18.10 -9.69
N LEU A 170 14.18 -17.20 -10.10
CA LEU A 170 12.75 -17.25 -9.73
C LEU A 170 11.97 -18.30 -10.54
N PHE A 171 12.33 -18.53 -11.81
CA PHE A 171 11.72 -19.55 -12.68
C PHE A 171 12.79 -20.34 -13.46
N PRO A 172 13.43 -21.34 -12.83
CA PRO A 172 14.51 -22.10 -13.48
C PRO A 172 14.05 -22.96 -14.66
N SER A 173 12.76 -23.28 -14.76
CA SER A 173 12.22 -24.29 -15.70
C SER A 173 11.61 -23.73 -16.99
N GLN A 174 11.75 -22.43 -17.29
CA GLN A 174 11.15 -21.77 -18.47
C GLN A 174 12.19 -21.21 -19.46
N LEU A 175 13.43 -21.70 -19.42
CA LEU A 175 14.49 -21.40 -20.38
C LEU A 175 15.20 -22.68 -20.82
#